data_AF-A0ABD0NVL9-F1
#
_entry.id   AF-A0ABD0NVL9-F1
#
_cell.length_a   1.000
_cell.length_b   1.000
_cell.length_c   1.000
_cell.angle_alpha   90.00
_cell.angle_beta   90.00
_cell.angle_gamma   90.00
#
_symmetry.space_group_name_H-M   'P 1'
#
loop_
_entity.id
_entity.type
_entity.pdbx_description
1 polymer ?
#
loop_
_entity_poly.entity_id
_entity_poly.type
_entity_poly.pdbx_seq_one_letter_code
_entity_poly.pdbx_strand_id
1 'polypeptide(L)'
;NLLYNINHTTVSLEWTPPADTGGRNDVTPKSAFLAGAIGLTDTYVTITDLLAHANYTFEVEAVNGVSDLSRTQRLFAAVSIATSQA
;
A
#
# COMPACT_ATOMS: atom_id res chain seq x y z
N ASN A 1 -5.69 -7.84 5.42
CA ASN A 1 -5.65 -8.55 4.13
C ASN A 1 -5.34 -7.54 3.04
N LEU A 2 -4.50 -7.87 2.05
CA LEU A 2 -4.18 -7.01 0.91
C LEU A 2 -4.63 -7.72 -0.37
N LEU A 3 -5.51 -7.07 -1.12
CA LEU A 3 -6.09 -7.52 -2.37
C LEU A 3 -5.62 -6.61 -3.50
N TYR A 4 -5.55 -7.15 -4.71
CA TYR A 4 -5.17 -6.38 -5.89
C TYR A 4 -5.96 -6.82 -7.12
N ASN A 5 -6.13 -5.89 -8.04
CA ASN A 5 -6.61 -6.13 -9.40
C ASN A 5 -5.68 -5.43 -10.39
N ILE A 6 -5.39 -6.09 -11.52
CA ILE A 6 -4.53 -5.54 -12.57
C ILE A 6 -5.30 -5.47 -13.90
N ASN A 7 -5.17 -4.33 -14.58
CA ASN A 7 -5.68 -4.12 -15.93
C ASN A 7 -4.61 -3.43 -16.77
N HIS A 8 -3.97 -4.18 -17.66
CA HIS A 8 -2.86 -3.74 -18.52
C HIS A 8 -1.73 -3.08 -17.72
N THR A 9 -1.73 -1.75 -17.63
CA THR A 9 -0.75 -0.90 -16.93
C THR A 9 -1.30 -0.24 -15.66
N THR A 10 -2.49 -0.64 -15.24
CA THR A 10 -3.19 -0.09 -14.06
C THR A 10 -3.36 -1.16 -12.99
N VAL A 11 -3.14 -0.79 -11.74
CA VAL A 11 -3.28 -1.66 -10.57
C VAL A 11 -4.14 -0.96 -9.54
N SER A 12 -5.18 -1.64 -9.09
CA SER A 12 -5.93 -1.24 -7.91
C SER A 12 -5.53 -2.12 -6.75
N LEU A 13 -5.14 -1.51 -5.64
CA LEU A 13 -4.85 -2.17 -4.37
C LEU A 13 -5.96 -1.81 -3.38
N GLU A 14 -6.43 -2.80 -2.63
CA GLU A 14 -7.40 -2.62 -1.56
C GLU A 14 -6.93 -3.41 -0.33
N TRP A 15 -7.04 -2.82 0.85
CA TRP A 15 -6.67 -3.49 2.09
C TRP A 15 -7.68 -3.23 3.20
N THR A 16 -7.56 -4.01 4.27
CA THR A 16 -8.34 -3.79 5.50
C THR A 16 -7.50 -3.00 6.51
N PRO A 17 -8.10 -2.10 7.32
CA PRO A 17 -7.39 -1.48 8.44
C PRO A 17 -6.76 -2.55 9.36
N PRO A 18 -5.66 -2.22 10.06
CA PRO A 18 -5.07 -3.14 11.04
C PRO A 18 -6.10 -3.52 12.11
N ALA A 19 -6.16 -4.81 12.46
CA ALA A 19 -7.06 -5.32 13.49
C ALA A 19 -6.70 -4.80 14.90
N ASP A 20 -5.43 -4.47 15.11
CA ASP A 20 -4.93 -3.85 16.33
C ASP A 20 -4.39 -2.46 16.00
N THR A 21 -5.11 -1.42 16.44
CA THR A 21 -4.69 -0.02 16.30
C THR A 21 -3.82 0.45 17.47
N GLY A 22 -3.43 -0.44 18.38
CA GLY A 22 -2.76 -0.10 19.63
C GLY A 22 -3.61 0.81 20.53
N GLY A 23 -4.94 0.74 20.38
CA GLY A 23 -5.89 1.61 21.10
C GLY A 23 -5.98 3.04 20.57
N ARG A 24 -5.40 3.33 19.39
CA ARG A 24 -5.44 4.66 18.77
C ARG A 24 -6.44 4.75 17.61
N ASN A 25 -6.93 5.95 17.36
CA ASN A 25 -7.90 6.27 16.30
C ASN A 25 -7.28 7.02 15.10
N ASP A 26 -5.95 7.21 15.10
CA ASP A 26 -5.19 7.96 14.09
C ASP A 26 -4.37 7.06 13.15
N VAL A 27 -4.75 5.78 13.02
CA VAL A 27 -4.07 4.83 12.14
C VAL A 27 -4.49 5.10 10.70
N THR A 28 -3.53 5.53 9.87
CA THR A 28 -3.71 5.78 8.44
C THR A 28 -2.76 4.89 7.62
N PRO A 29 -3.25 4.19 6.60
CA PRO A 29 -2.37 3.46 5.68
C PRO A 29 -1.48 4.41 4.86
N LYS A 30 -0.26 3.96 4.57
CA LYS A 30 0.74 4.65 3.74
C LYS A 30 1.19 3.73 2.61
N SER A 31 1.08 4.20 1.37
CA SER A 31 1.63 3.54 0.18
C SER A 31 3.00 4.11 -0.15
N ALA A 32 4.04 3.26 -0.22
CA ALA A 32 5.43 3.72 -0.42
C ALA A 32 5.77 4.14 -1.88
N PHE A 33 4.89 3.87 -2.86
CA PHE A 33 5.21 4.01 -4.29
C PHE A 33 4.81 5.34 -4.96
N LEU A 34 4.07 6.20 -4.26
CA LEU A 34 3.83 7.58 -4.71
C LEU A 34 4.74 8.47 -3.88
N ALA A 35 5.83 8.96 -4.48
CA ALA A 35 6.64 10.03 -3.90
C ALA A 35 5.77 11.30 -3.77
N GLY A 36 4.97 11.37 -2.70
CA GLY A 36 4.02 12.46 -2.45
C GLY A 36 2.66 12.05 -1.88
N ALA A 37 2.31 10.76 -1.76
CA ALA A 37 1.04 10.38 -1.12
C ALA A 37 1.15 10.54 0.41
N ILE A 38 0.57 11.64 0.89
CA ILE A 38 0.28 11.91 2.31
C ILE A 38 -0.85 10.97 2.73
N GLY A 39 -0.77 10.44 3.95
CA GLY A 39 -1.66 9.43 4.58
C GLY A 39 -2.99 9.18 3.89
N LEU A 40 -3.17 7.96 3.40
CA LEU A 40 -4.43 7.54 2.80
C LEU A 40 -5.45 7.38 3.94
N THR A 41 -6.52 8.17 3.94
CA THR A 41 -7.66 7.95 4.83
C THR A 41 -8.50 6.76 4.37
N ASP A 42 -8.46 6.48 3.07
CA ASP A 42 -9.13 5.36 2.43
C ASP A 42 -8.22 4.14 2.36
N THR A 43 -8.82 2.95 2.34
CA THR A 43 -8.08 1.68 2.28
C THR A 43 -7.98 1.12 0.87
N TYR A 44 -7.92 2.01 -0.13
CA TYR A 44 -7.72 1.67 -1.53
C TYR A 44 -6.81 2.69 -2.23
N VAL A 45 -6.05 2.24 -3.23
CA VAL A 45 -5.31 3.12 -4.14
C VAL A 45 -5.32 2.55 -5.56
N THR A 46 -5.38 3.43 -6.55
CA THR A 46 -5.20 3.06 -7.97
C THR A 46 -3.91 3.68 -8.48
N ILE A 47 -3.07 2.84 -9.06
CA ILE A 47 -1.77 3.17 -9.63
C ILE A 47 -1.88 2.94 -11.13
N THR A 48 -1.57 3.96 -11.93
CA THR A 48 -1.70 3.95 -13.39
C THR A 48 -0.32 4.12 -14.04
N ASP A 49 -0.28 3.97 -15.37
CA ASP A 49 0.92 4.22 -16.19
C ASP A 49 2.15 3.39 -15.81
N LEU A 50 1.93 2.17 -15.31
CA LEU A 50 3.02 1.22 -15.10
C LEU A 50 3.63 0.80 -16.44
N LEU A 51 4.95 0.60 -16.44
CA LEU A 51 5.66 0.08 -17.60
C LEU A 51 5.19 -1.34 -17.88
N ALA A 52 4.87 -1.63 -19.13
CA ALA A 52 4.52 -2.98 -19.56
C ALA A 52 5.73 -3.92 -19.49
N HIS A 53 5.47 -5.23 -19.33
CA HIS A 53 6.48 -6.29 -19.20
C HIS A 53 7.45 -6.09 -18.03
N ALA A 54 7.04 -5.35 -17.00
CA ALA A 54 7.81 -5.16 -15.78
C ALA A 54 7.15 -5.88 -14.59
N ASN A 55 7.98 -6.19 -13.60
CA ASN A 55 7.54 -6.73 -12.32
C ASN A 55 7.55 -5.62 -11.27
N TYR A 56 6.45 -5.45 -10.57
CA TYR A 56 6.29 -4.47 -9.51
C TYR A 56 5.99 -5.19 -8.18
N THR A 57 6.62 -4.74 -7.11
CA THR A 57 6.28 -5.15 -5.75
C THR A 57 5.72 -3.94 -5.03
N PHE A 58 4.49 -4.02 -4.55
CA PHE A 58 3.84 -2.97 -3.79
C PHE A 58 3.82 -3.34 -2.32
N GLU A 59 4.25 -2.40 -1.49
CA GLU A 59 4.26 -2.51 -0.03
C GLU A 59 3.27 -1.49 0.56
N VAL A 60 2.39 -1.99 1.42
CA VAL A 60 1.43 -1.18 2.16
C VAL A 60 1.74 -1.31 3.65
N GLU A 61 2.06 -0.18 4.27
CA GLU A 61 2.33 -0.07 5.69
C GLU A 61 1.18 0.67 6.38
N ALA A 62 0.80 0.23 7.57
CA ALA A 62 -0.06 1.04 8.43
C ALA A 62 0.79 1.94 9.32
N VAL A 63 0.58 3.24 9.22
CA VAL A 63 1.30 4.23 10.04
C VAL A 63 0.32 4.97 10.95
N ASN A 64 0.80 5.44 12.09
CA ASN A 64 0.08 6.34 12.99
C ASN A 64 1.02 7.45 13.46
N GLY A 65 0.51 8.39 14.26
CA GLY A 65 1.28 9.54 14.75
C GLY A 65 2.51 9.20 15.61
N VAL A 66 2.71 7.92 15.98
CA VAL A 66 3.86 7.44 16.75
C VAL A 66 4.68 6.37 16.01
N SER A 67 4.35 6.01 14.78
CA SER A 67 5.09 4.99 14.01
C SER A 67 6.56 5.34 13.80
N ASP A 68 6.89 6.63 13.71
CA ASP A 68 8.27 7.12 13.60
C ASP A 68 9.08 7.02 14.90
N LEU A 69 8.41 6.80 16.04
CA LEU A 69 9.04 6.63 17.35
C LEU A 69 9.38 5.17 17.66
N SER A 70 8.87 4.23 16.85
CA SER A 70 9.13 2.81 17.00
C SER A 70 10.54 2.47 16.49
N ARG A 71 11.33 1.77 17.31
CA ARG A 71 12.65 1.24 16.94
C ARG A 71 12.58 -0.15 16.30
N THR A 72 11.39 -0.74 16.24
CA THR A 72 11.15 -2.07 15.67
C THR A 72 10.95 -2.00 14.16
N GLN A 73 11.27 -3.08 13.46
CA GLN A 73 11.03 -3.19 12.01
C GLN A 73 9.54 -2.98 11.71
N ARG A 74 9.24 -2.08 10.77
CA ARG A 74 7.88 -1.76 10.33
C ARG A 74 7.26 -2.98 9.63
N LEU A 75 6.04 -3.34 10.03
CA LEU A 75 5.29 -4.43 9.42
C LEU A 75 4.55 -3.91 8.18
N PHE A 76 4.61 -4.66 7.09
CA PHE A 76 3.93 -4.33 5.84
C PHE A 76 3.25 -5.56 5.24
N ALA A 77 2.20 -5.32 4.48
CA ALA A 77 1.67 -6.28 3.52
C ALA A 77 2.31 -6.00 2.16
N ALA A 78 2.71 -7.05 1.44
CA ALA A 78 3.30 -6.91 0.12
C ALA A 78 2.57 -7.76 -0.92
N VAL A 79 2.53 -7.25 -2.14
CA VAL A 79 2.09 -8.00 -3.32
C VAL A 79 3.05 -7.77 -4.47
N SER A 80 3.43 -8.85 -5.16
CA SER A 80 4.22 -8.79 -6.39
C SER A 80 3.33 -9.11 -7.57
N ILE A 81 3.43 -8.27 -8.61
CA ILE A 81 2.66 -8.41 -9.83
C ILE A 81 3.57 -8.27 -11.06
N ALA A 82 3.15 -8.89 -12.15
CA ALA A 82 3.75 -8.70 -13.47
C ALA A 82 2.73 -8.02 -14.37
N THR A 83 3.10 -6.90 -14.99
CA THR A 83 2.30 -6.27 -16.05
C THR A 83 2.58 -6.98 -17.37
N SER A 84 1.59 -7.63 -17.98
CA SER A 84 1.71 -8.12 -19.36
C SER A 84 1.19 -7.06 -20.34
N GLN A 85 1.87 -6.84 -21.46
CA GLN A 85 1.28 -6.08 -22.58
C GLN A 85 0.30 -6.97 -23.36
N ALA A 86 -0.75 -6.34 -23.91
CA ALA A 86 -1.74 -6.99 -24.77
C ALA A 86 -1.13 -7.60 -26.04
#